data_AF-A0A432SDP6-F1
#
_entry.id   AF-A0A432SDP6-F1
#
_cell.length_a   1.000
_cell.length_b   1.000
_cell.length_c   1.000
_cell.angle_alpha   90.00
_cell.angle_beta   90.00
_cell.angle_gamma   90.00
#
_symmetry.space_group_name_H-M   'P 1'
#
loop_
_entity.id
_entity.type
_entity.pdbx_description
1 polymer ?
#
loop_
_entity_poly.entity_id
_entity_poly.type
_entity_poly.pdbx_seq_one_letter_code
_entity_poly.pdbx_strand_id
1 'polypeptide(L)'
;MQQKWLEKFKISIIEKDFSEIERLLDEMPEIKSINDLRTSVALINEAKKLLAQEQNLLRENMAKIQKSKQFLSQTHEEERFSQSC
;
A
#
# COMPACT_ATOMS: atom_id res chain seq x y z
N MET A 1 -13.95 7.93 24.16
CA MET A 1 -12.61 7.60 23.60
C MET A 1 -12.71 6.90 22.24
N GLN A 2 -13.64 5.95 22.04
CA GLN A 2 -13.82 5.23 20.77
C GLN A 2 -14.14 6.08 19.53
N GLN A 3 -15.01 7.09 19.64
CA GLN A 3 -15.36 7.94 18.48
C GLN A 3 -14.15 8.68 17.90
N LYS A 4 -13.23 9.16 18.76
CA LYS A 4 -12.02 9.87 18.33
C LYS A 4 -11.04 8.95 17.59
N TRP A 5 -10.97 7.67 17.97
CA TRP A 5 -10.19 6.67 17.24
C TRP A 5 -10.78 6.41 15.86
N LEU A 6 -12.11 6.23 15.80
CA LEU A 6 -12.82 5.92 14.55
C LEU A 6 -12.76 7.07 13.55
N GLU A 7 -12.84 8.32 14.01
CA GLU A 7 -12.65 9.51 13.19
C GLU A 7 -11.24 9.59 12.63
N LYS A 8 -10.23 9.42 13.48
CA LYS A 8 -8.83 9.38 13.03
C LYS A 8 -8.58 8.27 12.00
N PHE A 9 -9.10 7.07 12.26
CA PHE A 9 -8.94 5.94 11.35
C PHE A 9 -9.59 6.20 9.99
N LYS A 10 -10.77 6.84 9.96
CA LYS A 10 -11.42 7.29 8.72
C LYS A 10 -10.57 8.31 7.97
N ILE A 11 -10.03 9.31 8.66
CA ILE A 11 -9.18 10.34 8.07
C ILE A 11 -7.93 9.69 7.46
N SER A 12 -7.24 8.83 8.20
CA SER A 12 -6.03 8.14 7.73
C SER A 12 -6.29 7.24 6.52
N ILE A 13 -7.47 6.59 6.45
CA ILE A 13 -7.90 5.84 5.25
C ILE A 13 -8.07 6.76 4.04
N ILE A 14 -8.73 7.91 4.22
CA ILE A 14 -8.97 8.89 3.15
C ILE A 14 -7.65 9.49 2.65
N GLU A 15 -6.75 9.83 3.57
CA GLU A 15 -5.45 10.43 3.29
C GLU A 15 -4.41 9.41 2.81
N LYS A 16 -4.74 8.12 2.85
CA LYS A 16 -3.83 6.99 2.55
C LYS A 16 -2.55 7.03 3.41
N ASP A 17 -2.65 7.48 4.66
CA ASP A 17 -1.53 7.45 5.59
C ASP A 17 -1.40 6.06 6.23
N PHE A 18 -0.65 5.18 5.56
CA PHE A 18 -0.46 3.80 6.01
C PHE A 18 0.24 3.68 7.37
N SER A 19 1.10 4.64 7.72
CA SER A 19 1.84 4.61 9.00
C SER A 19 0.90 4.88 10.17
N GLU A 20 0.01 5.87 10.00
CA GLU A 20 -1.00 6.19 11.01
C GLU A 20 -2.08 5.10 11.07
N ILE A 21 -2.45 4.48 9.94
CA ILE A 21 -3.34 3.30 9.93
C ILE A 21 -2.75 2.16 10.76
N GLU A 22 -1.47 1.83 10.57
CA GLU A 22 -0.79 0.77 11.31
C GLU A 22 -0.75 1.08 12.82
N ARG A 23 -0.36 2.30 13.19
CA ARG A 23 -0.37 2.77 14.59
C ARG A 23 -1.76 2.68 15.23
N LEU A 24 -2.80 3.07 14.49
CA LEU A 24 -4.18 3.02 14.99
C LEU A 24 -4.71 1.59 15.11
N LEU A 25 -4.26 0.65 14.27
CA LEU A 25 -4.59 -0.77 14.42
C LEU A 25 -3.99 -1.37 15.70
N ASP A 26 -2.76 -0.97 16.06
CA ASP A 26 -2.11 -1.39 17.30
C ASP A 26 -2.79 -0.78 18.55
N GLU A 27 -3.31 0.44 18.43
CA GLU A 27 -4.04 1.15 19.49
C GLU A 27 -5.55 0.88 19.49
N MET A 28 -6.01 -0.19 18.85
CA MET A 28 -7.44 -0.45 18.68
C MET A 28 -8.16 -0.60 20.04
N PRO A 29 -9.16 0.25 20.35
CA PRO A 29 -9.86 0.20 21.63
C PRO A 29 -10.81 -1.00 21.72
N GLU A 30 -10.98 -1.56 22.92
CA GLU A 30 -11.94 -2.65 23.17
C GLU A 30 -13.36 -2.26 22.75
N ILE A 31 -13.90 -2.97 21.76
CA ILE A 31 -15.19 -2.66 21.14
C ILE A 31 -16.33 -3.11 22.06
N LYS A 32 -17.05 -2.14 22.65
CA LYS A 32 -18.11 -2.40 23.66
C LYS A 32 -19.52 -2.50 23.07
N SER A 33 -19.71 -2.13 21.80
CA SER A 33 -21.01 -2.09 21.12
C SER A 33 -20.97 -2.81 19.78
N ILE A 34 -22.00 -3.61 19.49
CA ILE A 34 -22.16 -4.35 18.23
C ILE A 34 -22.19 -3.42 17.01
N ASN A 35 -22.75 -2.21 17.16
CA ASN A 35 -22.79 -1.24 16.06
C ASN A 35 -21.39 -0.70 15.76
N ASP A 36 -20.61 -0.37 16.80
CA ASP A 36 -19.24 0.10 16.63
C ASP A 36 -18.33 -0.99 16.05
N LEU A 37 -18.61 -2.26 16.36
CA LEU A 37 -17.94 -3.41 15.75
C LEU A 37 -18.18 -3.47 14.25
N ARG A 38 -19.44 -3.37 13.81
CA ARG A 38 -19.79 -3.40 12.38
C ARG A 38 -19.10 -2.28 11.61
N THR A 39 -19.09 -1.07 12.16
CA THR A 39 -18.42 0.07 11.53
C THR A 39 -16.91 -0.11 11.50
N SER A 40 -16.30 -0.57 12.59
CA SER A 40 -14.84 -0.80 12.64
C SER A 40 -14.42 -1.89 11.66
N VAL A 41 -15.15 -3.00 11.57
CA VAL A 41 -14.89 -4.08 10.61
C VAL A 41 -15.04 -3.61 9.17
N ALA A 42 -16.05 -2.79 8.87
CA ALA A 42 -16.22 -2.22 7.54
C ALA A 42 -15.02 -1.33 7.15
N LEU A 43 -14.54 -0.49 8.07
CA LEU A 43 -13.37 0.35 7.83
C LEU A 43 -12.08 -0.45 7.64
N ILE A 44 -11.88 -1.49 8.46
CA ILE A 44 -10.72 -2.40 8.33
C ILE A 44 -10.75 -3.11 6.96
N ASN A 45 -11.91 -3.55 6.50
CA ASN A 45 -12.05 -4.19 5.20
C ASN A 45 -11.72 -3.22 4.05
N GLU A 46 -12.13 -1.96 4.16
CA GLU A 46 -11.78 -0.94 3.17
C GLU A 46 -10.28 -0.63 3.18
N ALA A 47 -9.67 -0.49 4.37
CA ALA A 47 -8.22 -0.32 4.51
C ALA A 47 -7.44 -1.48 3.87
N LYS A 48 -7.88 -2.73 4.10
CA LYS A 48 -7.29 -3.93 3.47
C LYS A 48 -7.38 -3.88 1.94
N LYS A 49 -8.52 -3.44 1.41
CA LYS A 49 -8.74 -3.31 -0.04
C LYS A 49 -7.81 -2.27 -0.65
N LEU A 50 -7.66 -1.11 -0.02
CA LEU A 50 -6.73 -0.06 -0.47
C LEU A 50 -5.28 -0.55 -0.45
N LEU A 51 -4.87 -1.22 0.62
CA LEU A 51 -3.53 -1.78 0.73
C LEU A 51 -3.25 -2.80 -0.39
N ALA A 52 -4.20 -3.69 -0.68
CA ALA A 52 -4.06 -4.67 -1.76
C ALA A 52 -3.94 -4.00 -3.14
N GLN A 53 -4.65 -2.89 -3.36
CA GLN A 53 -4.55 -2.11 -4.60
C GLN A 53 -3.17 -1.47 -4.75
N GLU A 54 -2.65 -0.82 -3.71
CA GLU A 54 -1.31 -0.22 -3.73
C GLU A 54 -0.21 -1.28 -3.91
N GLN A 55 -0.34 -2.44 -3.27
CA GLN A 55 0.58 -3.57 -3.47
C GLN A 55 0.59 -4.06 -4.92
N ASN A 56 -0.57 -4.12 -5.58
CA ASN A 56 -0.65 -4.49 -6.98
C ASN A 56 0.00 -3.45 -7.89
N LEU A 57 -0.27 -2.15 -7.66
CA LEU A 57 0.37 -1.06 -8.40
C LEU A 57 1.90 -1.07 -8.25
N LEU A 58 2.39 -1.30 -7.03
CA LEU A 58 3.81 -1.43 -6.76
C LEU A 58 4.43 -2.61 -7.53
N ARG A 59 3.74 -3.76 -7.54
CA ARG A 59 4.20 -4.94 -8.29
C ARG A 59 4.30 -4.66 -9.78
N GLU A 60 3.30 -3.99 -10.35
CA GLU A 60 3.30 -3.60 -11.77
C GLU A 60 4.44 -2.63 -12.10
N ASN A 61 4.65 -1.63 -11.24
CA ASN A 61 5.74 -0.67 -11.41
C ASN A 61 7.12 -1.34 -11.31
N MET A 62 7.30 -2.27 -10.37
CA MET A 62 8.54 -3.05 -10.26
C MET A 62 8.77 -3.92 -11.49
N ALA A 63 7.73 -4.55 -12.04
CA ALA A 63 7.84 -5.33 -13.26
C ALA A 63 8.26 -4.45 -14.47
N LYS A 64 7.74 -3.23 -14.57
CA LYS A 64 8.16 -2.25 -15.59
C LYS A 64 9.63 -1.86 -15.39
N ILE A 65 10.04 -1.54 -14.17
CA ILE A 65 11.43 -1.18 -13.84
C ILE A 65 12.38 -2.33 -14.19
N GLN A 66 12.03 -3.57 -13.88
CA GLN A 66 12.82 -4.75 -14.24
C GLN A 66 12.97 -4.90 -15.76
N LYS A 67 11.88 -4.73 -16.52
CA LYS A 67 11.94 -4.74 -17.99
C LYS A 67 12.82 -3.62 -18.55
N SER A 68 12.69 -2.40 -18.03
CA SER A 68 13.53 -1.28 -18.45
C SER A 68 15.01 -1.55 -18.15
N LYS A 69 15.32 -2.13 -16.97
CA LYS A 69 16.69 -2.52 -16.63
C LYS A 69 17.24 -3.57 -17.58
N GLN A 70 16.45 -4.60 -17.91
CA GLN A 70 16.83 -5.65 -18.86
C GLN A 70 17.11 -5.08 -20.25
N PHE A 71 16.25 -4.18 -20.73
CA PHE A 71 16.44 -3.51 -22.02
C PHE A 71 17.75 -2.71 -22.04
N LEU A 72 17.99 -1.89 -21.01
CA LEU A 72 19.21 -1.09 -20.90
C LEU A 72 20.49 -1.93 -20.80
N SER A 73 20.42 -3.10 -20.14
CA SER A 73 21.56 -4.03 -20.12
C SER A 73 21.84 -4.67 -21.47
N GLN A 74 20.79 -5.00 -22.25
CA GLN A 74 20.95 -5.58 -23.58
C GLN A 74 21.53 -4.57 -24.57
N THR A 75 21.07 -3.32 -24.55
CA THR A 75 21.64 -2.27 -25.41
C THR A 75 23.09 -1.96 -25.06
N HIS A 76 23.47 -2.03 -23.77
CA HIS A 76 24.87 -1.87 -23.37
C HIS A 76 25.80 -3.03 -23.79
N GLU A 77 25.27 -4.25 -23.93
CA GLU A 77 26.04 -5.38 -24.45
C GLU A 77 26.24 -5.29 -25.97
N GLU A 78 25.22 -4.85 -26.71
CA GLU A 78 25.30 -4.63 -28.16
C GLU A 78 26.30 -3.54 -28.56
N GLU A 79 26.34 -2.40 -27.84
CA GLU A 79 27.31 -1.33 -28.10
C GLU A 79 28.77 -1.75 -27.85
N ARG A 80 29.02 -2.63 -26.86
CA ARG A 80 30.37 -3.16 -26.59
C ARG A 80 30.84 -4.16 -27.65
N PHE A 81 29.92 -4.95 -28.21
CA PHE A 81 30.26 -5.88 -29.29
C PHE A 81 30.54 -5.14 -30.62
N SER A 82 29.83 -4.04 -30.91
CA SER A 82 30.09 -3.25 -32.12
C SER A 82 31.39 -2.42 -32.08
N GLN A 83 31.93 -2.10 -30.89
CA GLN A 83 33.21 -1.41 -30.75
C GLN A 83 34.43 -2.35 -30.77
N SER A 84 34.21 -3.67 -30.78
CA SER A 84 35.28 -4.68 -30.73
C SER A 84 35.54 -5.38 -32.08
N CYS A 85 34.88 -4.95 -33.17
CA CYS A 85 35.12 -5.36 -34.55
C CYS A 85 35.75 -4.24 -35.36
#